data_AF-A0A955IKY3-F1
#
_entry.id   AF-A0A955IKY3-F1
#
_cell.length_a   1.000
_cell.length_b   1.000
_cell.length_c   1.000
_cell.angle_alpha   90.00
_cell.angle_beta   90.00
_cell.angle_gamma   90.00
#
_symmetry.space_group_name_H-M   'P 1'
#
loop_
_entity.id
_entity.type
_entity.pdbx_description
1 polymer ?
#
loop_
_entity_poly.entity_id
_entity_poly.type
_entity_poly.pdbx_seq_one_letter_code
_entity_poly.pdbx_strand_id
1 'polypeptide(L)'
;FERLRGDANAQLQHLVTLQQNAGSDLGHRDAEVFVTALLKGRAAEIRATAESILGQRFANGPVVVLELLDQFTDALPRQSVSDLIAQITGDVLPPLRATGWRFAARTALTRHALALRSDRLAEVDDTAGRVRESCESQLSILRRHSAVSMASRSAHEAAERLASEWREQARGRTPREPVPGPFATIERRQATIAQLAAGPIERYVAARLATLEWLAFVTADEAPGLRTRIGRLLDDATASRRETTHILDQAFEVDLAIARLWLVRIGLGRALDAALAEGGGS
;
A
#
# COMPACT_ATOMS: atom_id res chain seq x y z
N PHE A 1 27.42 -17.10 -5.59
CA PHE A 1 26.62 -17.41 -6.80
C PHE A 1 27.42 -18.16 -7.87
N GLU A 2 28.59 -17.70 -8.32
CA GLU A 2 29.41 -18.49 -9.28
C GLU A 2 29.85 -19.87 -8.74
N ARG A 3 30.07 -20.01 -7.43
CA ARG A 3 30.42 -21.31 -6.82
C ARG A 3 29.28 -22.33 -6.85
N LEU A 4 28.01 -21.90 -6.90
CA LEU A 4 26.85 -22.80 -6.99
C LEU A 4 26.60 -23.32 -8.41
N ARG A 5 27.25 -22.77 -9.44
CA ARG A 5 27.08 -23.24 -10.84
C ARG A 5 27.72 -24.60 -11.13
N GLY A 6 28.63 -25.06 -10.27
CA GLY A 6 29.36 -26.31 -10.46
C GLY A 6 28.80 -27.51 -9.70
N ASP A 7 28.16 -27.29 -8.55
CA ASP A 7 27.72 -28.36 -7.66
C ASP A 7 26.21 -28.58 -7.75
N ALA A 8 25.82 -29.62 -8.50
CA ALA A 8 24.42 -30.01 -8.67
C ALA A 8 23.76 -30.38 -7.33
N ASN A 9 24.51 -30.91 -6.37
CA ASN A 9 23.98 -31.31 -5.07
C ASN A 9 23.66 -30.06 -4.23
N ALA A 10 24.52 -29.04 -4.25
CA ALA A 10 24.26 -27.77 -3.58
C ALA A 10 23.02 -27.04 -4.15
N GLN A 11 22.79 -27.13 -5.47
CA GLN A 11 21.58 -26.58 -6.10
C GLN A 11 20.31 -27.32 -5.65
N LEU A 12 20.34 -28.65 -5.58
CA LEU A 12 19.22 -29.45 -5.07
C LEU A 12 18.92 -29.12 -3.60
N GLN A 13 19.95 -29.05 -2.76
CA GLN A 13 19.79 -28.65 -1.36
C GLN A 13 19.15 -27.27 -1.23
N HIS A 14 19.57 -26.31 -2.05
CA HIS A 14 18.97 -24.97 -2.04
C HIS A 14 17.49 -24.99 -2.45
N LEU A 15 17.11 -25.75 -3.49
CA LEU A 15 15.70 -25.93 -3.88
C LEU A 15 14.87 -26.54 -2.75
N VAL A 16 15.41 -27.53 -2.04
CA VAL A 16 14.76 -28.14 -0.87
C VAL A 16 14.60 -27.12 0.26
N THR A 17 15.62 -26.28 0.52
CA THR A 17 15.50 -25.19 1.50
C THR A 17 14.40 -24.20 1.10
N LEU A 18 14.32 -23.82 -0.18
CA LEU A 18 13.25 -22.94 -0.66
C LEU A 18 11.87 -23.56 -0.50
N GLN A 19 11.74 -24.88 -0.69
CA GLN A 19 10.49 -25.61 -0.46
C GLN A 19 10.05 -25.56 1.02
N GLN A 20 10.99 -25.48 1.97
CA GLN A 20 10.69 -25.42 3.40
C GLN A 20 10.24 -24.04 3.87
N ASN A 21 10.50 -22.98 3.10
CA ASN A 21 10.03 -21.64 3.44
C ASN A 21 8.48 -21.58 3.42
N ALA A 22 7.91 -20.92 4.42
CA ALA A 22 6.46 -20.92 4.69
C ALA A 22 5.63 -19.99 3.79
N GLY A 23 6.25 -19.25 2.89
CA GLY A 23 5.57 -18.30 1.99
C GLY A 23 4.93 -18.97 0.77
N SER A 24 3.84 -18.39 0.29
CA SER A 24 3.24 -18.70 -1.02
C SER A 24 4.02 -18.08 -2.20
N ASP A 25 5.04 -17.26 -1.90
CA ASP A 25 5.88 -16.59 -2.88
C ASP A 25 7.33 -16.49 -2.38
N LEU A 26 8.25 -16.19 -3.29
CA LEU A 26 9.69 -16.03 -3.02
C LEU A 26 10.10 -14.56 -3.08
N GLY A 27 11.18 -14.21 -2.38
CA GLY A 27 11.85 -12.92 -2.60
C GLY A 27 12.49 -12.87 -3.99
N HIS A 28 12.65 -11.68 -4.57
CA HIS A 28 13.16 -11.50 -5.94
C HIS A 28 14.44 -12.28 -6.25
N ARG A 29 15.43 -12.27 -5.34
CA ARG A 29 16.70 -13.01 -5.54
C ARG A 29 16.51 -14.53 -5.53
N ASP A 30 15.66 -15.03 -4.65
CA ASP A 30 15.39 -16.47 -4.56
C ASP A 30 14.55 -16.93 -5.75
N ALA A 31 13.59 -16.11 -6.18
CA ALA A 31 12.81 -16.33 -7.40
C ALA A 31 13.71 -16.40 -8.64
N GLU A 32 14.65 -15.47 -8.81
CA GLU A 32 15.60 -15.45 -9.93
C GLU A 32 16.40 -16.76 -10.03
N VAL A 33 16.94 -17.20 -8.90
CA VAL A 33 17.73 -18.43 -8.80
C VAL A 33 16.86 -19.65 -9.07
N PHE A 34 15.65 -19.68 -8.49
CA PHE A 34 14.69 -20.76 -8.66
C PHE A 34 14.25 -20.92 -10.12
N VAL A 35 13.84 -19.82 -10.76
CA VAL A 35 13.43 -19.80 -12.18
C VAL A 35 14.60 -20.12 -13.10
N THR A 36 15.80 -19.65 -12.77
CA THR A 36 17.02 -20.03 -13.52
C THR A 36 17.24 -21.55 -13.45
N ALA A 37 17.11 -22.16 -12.28
CA ALA A 37 17.25 -23.61 -12.11
C ALA A 37 16.18 -24.37 -12.90
N LEU A 38 14.94 -23.87 -12.89
CA LEU A 38 13.80 -24.41 -13.63
C LEU A 38 14.03 -24.39 -15.16
N LEU A 39 14.32 -23.21 -15.73
CA LEU A 39 14.40 -23.02 -17.17
C LEU A 39 15.77 -23.40 -17.75
N LYS A 40 16.85 -23.04 -17.05
CA LYS A 40 18.23 -23.11 -17.54
C LYS A 40 19.08 -24.16 -16.79
N GLY A 41 18.53 -24.88 -15.81
CA GLY A 41 19.23 -25.94 -15.09
C GLY A 41 19.77 -27.02 -16.02
N ARG A 42 20.98 -27.52 -15.75
CA ARG A 42 21.67 -28.53 -16.61
C ARG A 42 21.15 -29.94 -16.39
N ALA A 43 21.04 -30.37 -15.13
CA ALA A 43 20.56 -31.69 -14.75
C ALA A 43 19.03 -31.80 -14.89
N ALA A 44 18.55 -32.93 -15.42
CA ALA A 44 17.11 -33.17 -15.56
C ALA A 44 16.41 -33.26 -14.20
N GLU A 45 17.09 -33.81 -13.19
CA GLU A 45 16.59 -33.92 -11.82
C GLU A 45 16.30 -32.56 -11.20
N ILE A 46 17.23 -31.60 -11.29
CA ILE A 46 17.05 -30.23 -10.78
C ILE A 46 15.82 -29.57 -11.39
N ARG A 47 15.61 -29.74 -12.70
CA ARG A 47 14.46 -29.17 -13.40
C ARG A 47 13.16 -29.84 -12.93
N ALA A 48 13.12 -31.17 -12.87
CA ALA A 48 11.93 -31.90 -12.41
C ALA A 48 11.54 -31.54 -10.97
N THR A 49 12.54 -31.38 -10.08
CA THR A 49 12.30 -30.91 -8.71
C THR A 49 11.77 -29.48 -8.70
N ALA A 50 12.36 -28.57 -9.48
CA ALA A 50 11.88 -27.19 -9.57
C ALA A 50 10.46 -27.11 -10.17
N GLU A 51 10.16 -27.89 -11.21
CA GLU A 51 8.82 -27.99 -11.83
C GLU A 51 7.78 -28.45 -10.79
N SER A 52 8.11 -29.49 -10.01
CA SER A 52 7.24 -29.99 -8.94
C SER A 52 7.03 -28.96 -7.83
N ILE A 53 8.07 -28.25 -7.41
CA ILE A 53 7.98 -27.21 -6.38
C ILE A 53 7.11 -26.04 -6.88
N LEU A 54 7.30 -25.61 -8.14
CA LEU A 54 6.50 -24.53 -8.73
C LEU A 54 5.02 -24.89 -8.71
N GLY A 55 4.67 -26.07 -9.24
CA GLY A 55 3.28 -26.50 -9.33
C GLY A 55 2.59 -26.68 -7.97
N GLN A 56 3.32 -27.08 -6.94
CA GLN A 56 2.76 -27.33 -5.61
C GLN A 56 2.68 -26.11 -4.70
N ARG A 57 3.65 -25.19 -4.77
CA ARG A 57 3.77 -24.08 -3.81
C ARG A 57 3.70 -22.70 -4.41
N PHE A 58 4.36 -22.49 -5.55
CA PHE A 58 4.60 -21.14 -6.08
C PHE A 58 3.78 -20.83 -7.34
N ALA A 59 2.80 -21.67 -7.70
CA ALA A 59 1.95 -21.45 -8.87
C ALA A 59 1.20 -20.10 -8.82
N ASN A 60 0.93 -19.61 -7.61
CA ASN A 60 0.28 -18.33 -7.34
C ASN A 60 1.24 -17.26 -6.79
N GLY A 61 2.55 -17.48 -6.86
CA GLY A 61 3.56 -16.53 -6.38
C GLY A 61 3.80 -15.43 -7.43
N PRO A 62 3.35 -14.18 -7.21
CA PRO A 62 3.48 -13.12 -8.23
C PRO A 62 4.94 -12.81 -8.58
N VAL A 63 5.87 -12.84 -7.61
CA VAL A 63 7.29 -12.60 -7.89
C VAL A 63 7.85 -13.73 -8.73
N VAL A 64 7.56 -14.99 -8.40
CA VAL A 64 8.02 -16.15 -9.18
C VAL A 64 7.46 -16.15 -10.60
N VAL A 65 6.18 -15.82 -10.80
CA VAL A 65 5.57 -15.78 -12.15
C VAL A 65 6.13 -14.62 -12.99
N LEU A 66 6.39 -13.46 -12.40
CA LEU A 66 7.03 -12.35 -13.10
C LEU A 66 8.46 -12.69 -13.52
N GLU A 67 9.21 -13.34 -12.64
CA GLU A 67 10.57 -13.79 -12.92
C GLU A 67 10.57 -14.90 -14.00
N LEU A 68 9.60 -15.80 -13.95
CA LEU A 68 9.36 -16.79 -15.00
C LEU A 68 9.10 -16.12 -16.35
N LEU A 69 8.25 -15.10 -16.38
CA LEU A 69 7.95 -14.32 -17.58
C LEU A 69 9.18 -13.61 -18.15
N ASP A 70 10.02 -13.02 -17.29
CA ASP A 70 11.22 -12.30 -17.70
C ASP A 70 12.24 -13.24 -18.35
N GLN A 71 12.60 -14.31 -17.63
CA GLN A 71 13.59 -15.29 -18.09
C GLN A 71 13.08 -16.21 -19.22
N PHE A 72 11.76 -16.32 -19.42
CA PHE A 72 11.17 -17.13 -20.50
C PHE A 72 11.64 -16.67 -21.88
N THR A 73 11.98 -15.39 -22.05
CA THR A 73 12.46 -14.82 -23.32
C THR A 73 13.67 -15.59 -23.89
N ASP A 74 14.56 -16.04 -23.01
CA ASP A 74 15.77 -16.79 -23.37
C ASP A 74 15.62 -18.31 -23.26
N ALA A 75 14.44 -18.79 -22.84
CA ALA A 75 14.25 -20.22 -22.57
C ALA A 75 14.15 -21.03 -23.86
N LEU A 76 14.77 -22.22 -23.82
CA LEU A 76 14.60 -23.21 -24.88
C LEU A 76 13.20 -23.83 -24.78
N PRO A 77 12.46 -23.97 -25.90
CA PRO A 77 11.16 -24.61 -25.91
C PRO A 77 11.28 -26.08 -25.48
N ARG A 78 10.58 -26.47 -24.42
CA ARG A 78 10.50 -27.85 -23.93
C ARG A 78 9.06 -28.21 -23.61
N GLN A 79 8.70 -29.48 -23.77
CA GLN A 79 7.33 -29.94 -23.48
C GLN A 79 6.99 -29.76 -22.00
N SER A 80 7.91 -30.10 -21.08
CA SER A 80 7.69 -29.93 -19.64
C SER A 80 7.40 -28.49 -19.23
N VAL A 81 8.10 -27.52 -19.83
CA VAL A 81 7.84 -26.09 -19.62
C VAL A 81 6.49 -25.67 -20.19
N SER A 82 6.11 -26.21 -21.36
CA SER A 82 4.78 -25.95 -21.93
C SER A 82 3.66 -26.48 -21.03
N ASP A 83 3.81 -27.71 -20.52
CA ASP A 83 2.84 -28.35 -19.64
C ASP A 83 2.73 -27.60 -18.31
N LEU A 84 3.88 -27.18 -17.76
CA LEU A 84 3.95 -26.37 -16.55
C LEU A 84 3.24 -25.01 -16.72
N ILE A 85 3.50 -24.30 -17.84
CA ILE A 85 2.84 -23.03 -18.11
C ILE A 85 1.33 -23.26 -18.24
N ALA A 86 0.90 -24.25 -19.02
CA ALA A 86 -0.52 -24.59 -19.13
C ALA A 86 -1.17 -24.94 -17.78
N GLN A 87 -0.45 -25.64 -16.91
CA GLN A 87 -0.90 -26.00 -15.57
C GLN A 87 -1.06 -24.78 -14.67
N ILE A 88 -0.07 -23.88 -14.60
CA ILE A 88 -0.14 -22.72 -13.71
C ILE A 88 -1.10 -21.64 -14.21
N THR A 89 -1.22 -21.46 -15.53
CA THR A 89 -2.10 -20.42 -16.10
C THR A 89 -3.52 -20.93 -16.38
N GLY A 90 -3.73 -22.25 -16.44
CA GLY A 90 -4.99 -22.87 -16.87
C GLY A 90 -5.29 -22.73 -18.36
N ASP A 91 -4.36 -22.19 -19.16
CA ASP A 91 -4.54 -21.96 -20.59
C ASP A 91 -4.13 -23.19 -21.41
N VAL A 92 -4.89 -23.48 -22.47
CA VAL A 92 -4.50 -24.49 -23.46
C VAL A 92 -3.48 -23.88 -24.42
N LEU A 93 -2.22 -24.32 -24.34
CA LEU A 93 -1.16 -23.84 -25.22
C LEU A 93 -1.12 -24.59 -26.56
N PRO A 94 -0.72 -23.92 -27.66
CA PRO A 94 -0.45 -24.58 -28.93
C PRO A 94 0.63 -25.67 -28.80
N PRO A 95 0.73 -26.61 -29.76
CA PRO A 95 1.85 -27.55 -29.79
C PRO A 95 3.20 -26.83 -29.84
N LEU A 96 4.23 -27.39 -29.17
CA LEU A 96 5.55 -26.77 -29.01
C LEU A 96 6.23 -26.33 -30.33
N ARG A 97 5.95 -27.04 -31.43
CA ARG A 97 6.50 -26.76 -32.76
C ARG A 97 5.71 -25.71 -33.55
N ALA A 98 4.58 -25.25 -33.03
CA ALA A 98 3.80 -24.20 -33.69
C ALA A 98 4.53 -22.86 -33.59
N THR A 99 4.52 -22.10 -34.70
CA THR A 99 5.19 -20.79 -34.79
C THR A 99 4.66 -19.78 -33.76
N GLY A 100 3.41 -19.93 -33.31
CA GLY A 100 2.77 -19.09 -32.31
C GLY A 100 2.97 -19.51 -30.84
N TRP A 101 3.65 -20.63 -30.55
CA TRP A 101 3.75 -21.17 -29.19
C TRP A 101 4.34 -20.17 -28.19
N ARG A 102 5.48 -19.54 -28.53
CA ARG A 102 6.14 -18.57 -27.64
C ARG A 102 5.24 -17.37 -27.30
N PHE A 103 4.54 -16.85 -28.30
CA PHE A 103 3.62 -15.74 -28.12
C PHE A 103 2.44 -16.12 -27.22
N ALA A 104 1.84 -17.29 -27.46
CA ALA A 104 0.75 -17.81 -26.63
C ALA A 104 1.18 -18.02 -25.18
N ALA A 105 2.33 -18.69 -24.95
CA ALA A 105 2.88 -18.94 -23.62
C ALA A 105 3.18 -17.64 -22.85
N ARG A 106 3.83 -16.66 -23.51
CA ARG A 106 4.11 -15.35 -22.91
C ARG A 106 2.83 -14.60 -22.57
N THR A 107 1.82 -14.66 -23.45
CA THR A 107 0.52 -14.02 -23.22
C THR A 107 -0.20 -14.67 -22.03
N ALA A 108 -0.18 -16.01 -21.94
CA ALA A 108 -0.76 -16.74 -20.81
C ALA A 108 -0.08 -16.35 -19.48
N LEU A 109 1.26 -16.35 -19.44
CA LEU A 109 2.03 -15.92 -18.27
C LEU A 109 1.76 -14.47 -17.89
N THR A 110 1.66 -13.57 -18.88
CA THR A 110 1.35 -12.15 -18.64
C THR A 110 -0.04 -11.98 -18.04
N ARG A 111 -1.05 -12.67 -18.59
CA ARG A 111 -2.43 -12.65 -18.07
C ARG A 111 -2.48 -13.21 -16.64
N HIS A 112 -1.80 -14.32 -16.38
CA HIS A 112 -1.71 -14.91 -15.05
C HIS A 112 -1.03 -13.98 -14.05
N ALA A 113 0.11 -13.38 -14.42
CA ALA A 113 0.80 -12.39 -13.58
C ALA A 113 -0.09 -11.18 -13.26
N LEU A 114 -0.90 -10.72 -14.22
CA LEU A 114 -1.87 -9.65 -14.00
C LEU A 114 -2.99 -10.08 -13.05
N ALA A 115 -3.50 -11.30 -13.17
CA ALA A 115 -4.52 -11.85 -12.29
C ALA A 115 -4.01 -11.97 -10.83
N LEU A 116 -2.79 -12.45 -10.64
CA LEU A 116 -2.16 -12.51 -9.31
C LEU A 116 -1.92 -11.12 -8.69
N ARG A 117 -1.78 -10.08 -9.52
CA ARG A 117 -1.65 -8.69 -9.04
C ARG A 117 -3.01 -8.01 -8.87
N SER A 118 -4.06 -8.44 -9.57
CA SER A 118 -5.39 -7.82 -9.45
C SER A 118 -5.99 -8.02 -8.07
N ASP A 119 -5.65 -9.09 -7.36
CA ASP A 119 -6.09 -9.27 -5.96
C ASP A 119 -5.56 -8.15 -5.05
N ARG A 120 -4.30 -7.75 -5.23
CA ARG A 120 -3.72 -6.62 -4.48
C ARG A 120 -4.26 -5.27 -4.94
N LEU A 121 -4.57 -5.12 -6.22
CA LEU A 121 -5.23 -3.90 -6.71
C LEU A 121 -6.66 -3.77 -6.15
N ALA A 122 -7.38 -4.89 -6.05
CA ALA A 122 -8.69 -4.94 -5.41
C ALA A 122 -8.60 -4.59 -3.91
N GLU A 123 -7.57 -5.05 -3.19
CA GLU A 123 -7.32 -4.64 -1.81
C GLU A 123 -7.05 -3.12 -1.69
N VAL A 124 -6.28 -2.55 -2.61
CA VAL A 124 -6.02 -1.10 -2.65
C VAL A 124 -7.30 -0.32 -2.94
N ASP A 125 -8.10 -0.76 -3.91
CA ASP A 125 -9.37 -0.12 -4.27
C ASP A 125 -10.41 -0.24 -3.13
N ASP A 126 -10.50 -1.41 -2.48
CA ASP A 126 -11.34 -1.62 -1.30
C ASP A 126 -10.89 -0.70 -0.15
N THR A 127 -9.58 -0.63 0.11
CA THR A 127 -9.03 0.26 1.14
C THR A 127 -9.32 1.72 0.83
N ALA A 128 -9.14 2.16 -0.41
CA ALA A 128 -9.49 3.50 -0.85
C ALA A 128 -11.00 3.78 -0.71
N GLY A 129 -11.85 2.78 -0.99
CA GLY A 129 -13.29 2.80 -0.75
C GLY A 129 -13.64 3.04 0.71
N ARG A 130 -13.03 2.28 1.63
CA ARG A 130 -13.22 2.44 3.09
C ARG A 130 -12.76 3.80 3.60
N VAL A 131 -11.63 4.30 3.10
CA VAL A 131 -11.13 5.65 3.44
C VAL A 131 -12.11 6.74 2.99
N ARG A 132 -12.65 6.62 1.76
CA ARG A 132 -13.68 7.51 1.23
C ARG A 132 -14.93 7.50 2.12
N GLU A 133 -15.43 6.31 2.45
CA GLU A 133 -16.60 6.13 3.32
C GLU A 133 -16.39 6.71 4.72
N SER A 134 -15.20 6.54 5.30
CA SER A 134 -14.84 7.14 6.59
C SER A 134 -14.89 8.67 6.56
N CYS A 135 -14.37 9.29 5.49
CA CYS A 135 -14.43 10.74 5.31
C CYS A 135 -15.88 11.24 5.13
N GLU A 136 -16.69 10.51 4.35
CA GLU A 136 -18.11 10.82 4.15
C GLU A 136 -18.94 10.67 5.43
N SER A 137 -18.66 9.64 6.22
CA SER A 137 -19.26 9.45 7.55
C SER A 137 -18.93 10.63 8.47
N GLN A 138 -17.67 11.06 8.54
CA GLN A 138 -17.29 12.25 9.30
C GLN A 138 -17.99 13.52 8.80
N LEU A 139 -18.06 13.73 7.48
CA LEU A 139 -18.80 14.84 6.88
C LEU A 139 -20.28 14.86 7.29
N SER A 140 -20.93 13.69 7.31
CA SER A 140 -22.33 13.57 7.71
C SER A 140 -22.56 13.98 9.17
N ILE A 141 -21.63 13.61 10.06
CA ILE A 141 -21.67 13.98 11.48
C ILE A 141 -21.52 15.50 11.62
N LEU A 142 -20.66 16.14 10.83
CA LEU A 142 -20.42 17.58 10.93
C LEU A 142 -21.59 18.41 10.42
N ARG A 143 -22.22 17.98 9.33
CA ARG A 143 -23.26 18.78 8.67
C ARG A 143 -24.60 18.77 9.39
N ARG A 144 -24.80 17.84 10.34
CA ARG A 144 -25.98 17.55 11.17
C ARG A 144 -27.36 17.54 10.47
N HIS A 145 -27.70 18.41 9.52
CA HIS A 145 -29.02 18.51 8.86
C HIS A 145 -29.01 19.15 7.45
N SER A 146 -27.89 19.22 6.71
CA SER A 146 -27.84 19.99 5.44
C SER A 146 -27.61 19.13 4.17
N ALA A 147 -28.59 19.24 3.25
CA ALA A 147 -28.69 18.85 1.84
C ALA A 147 -28.06 17.53 1.35
N VAL A 148 -28.74 16.90 0.39
CA VAL A 148 -28.20 15.80 -0.42
C VAL A 148 -26.90 16.27 -1.08
N SER A 149 -25.77 15.92 -0.47
CA SER A 149 -24.47 16.24 -1.01
C SER A 149 -24.09 15.14 -2.00
N MET A 150 -23.63 15.51 -3.19
CA MET A 150 -23.16 14.53 -4.18
C MET A 150 -22.14 13.60 -3.53
N ALA A 151 -22.24 12.29 -3.74
CA ALA A 151 -21.24 11.35 -3.25
C ALA A 151 -19.87 11.66 -3.90
N SER A 152 -18.79 11.53 -3.13
CA SER A 152 -17.43 11.71 -3.67
C SER A 152 -17.11 10.51 -4.55
N ARG A 153 -16.37 10.72 -5.65
CA ARG A 153 -15.98 9.62 -6.56
C ARG A 153 -14.70 8.94 -6.11
N SER A 154 -13.92 9.59 -5.25
CA SER A 154 -12.62 9.11 -4.80
C SER A 154 -12.33 9.52 -3.34
N ALA A 155 -11.32 8.87 -2.75
CA ALA A 155 -10.87 9.18 -1.38
C ALA A 155 -10.34 10.62 -1.22
N HIS A 156 -9.59 11.13 -2.21
CA HIS A 156 -9.04 12.48 -2.14
C HIS A 156 -10.13 13.56 -2.23
N GLU A 157 -11.14 13.38 -3.10
CA GLU A 157 -12.29 14.29 -3.17
C GLU A 157 -13.06 14.32 -1.83
N ALA A 158 -13.26 13.15 -1.20
CA ALA A 158 -13.92 13.08 0.10
C ALA A 158 -13.11 13.80 1.19
N ALA A 159 -11.79 13.62 1.20
CA ALA A 159 -10.89 14.30 2.13
C ALA A 159 -10.86 15.82 1.91
N GLU A 160 -10.83 16.30 0.66
CA GLU A 160 -10.85 17.74 0.32
C GLU A 160 -12.15 18.40 0.81
N ARG A 161 -13.28 17.70 0.67
CA ARG A 161 -14.57 18.16 1.19
C ARG A 161 -14.60 18.22 2.70
N LEU A 162 -14.06 17.19 3.38
CA LEU A 162 -13.94 17.18 4.84
C LEU A 162 -13.06 18.32 5.35
N ALA A 163 -11.92 18.56 4.70
CA ALA A 163 -11.04 19.69 5.03
C ALA A 163 -11.74 21.04 4.82
N SER A 164 -12.50 21.17 3.74
CA SER A 164 -13.29 22.38 3.45
C SER A 164 -14.36 22.62 4.51
N GLU A 165 -15.07 21.57 4.93
CA GLU A 165 -16.06 21.68 6.01
C GLU A 165 -15.43 22.14 7.32
N TRP A 166 -14.27 21.58 7.69
CA TRP A 166 -13.53 22.04 8.87
C TRP A 166 -13.06 23.49 8.77
N ARG A 167 -12.61 23.93 7.60
CA ARG A 167 -12.26 25.33 7.35
C ARG A 167 -13.46 26.25 7.52
N GLU A 168 -14.63 25.86 7.04
CA GLU A 168 -15.87 26.63 7.25
C GLU A 168 -16.25 26.67 8.73
N GLN A 169 -16.11 25.57 9.48
CA GLN A 169 -16.32 25.56 10.94
C GLN A 169 -15.31 26.45 11.70
N ALA A 170 -14.10 26.59 11.18
CA ALA A 170 -13.08 27.48 11.71
C ALA A 170 -13.37 28.96 11.37
N ARG A 171 -14.07 29.23 10.26
CA ARG A 171 -14.41 30.57 9.81
C ARG A 171 -15.35 31.24 10.82
N GLY A 172 -14.96 32.41 11.32
CA GLY A 172 -15.71 33.16 12.34
C GLY A 172 -15.27 32.89 13.78
N ARG A 173 -14.39 31.90 14.01
CA ARG A 173 -13.78 31.69 15.33
C ARG A 173 -12.57 32.62 15.50
N THR A 174 -12.40 33.15 16.71
CA THR A 174 -11.32 34.09 17.07
C THR A 174 -10.63 33.64 18.36
N PRO A 175 -9.91 32.50 18.33
CA PRO A 175 -9.21 32.01 19.50
C PRO A 175 -8.16 33.03 19.96
N ARG A 176 -8.12 33.30 21.27
CA ARG A 176 -7.13 34.22 21.89
C ARG A 176 -5.68 33.83 21.58
N GLU A 177 -5.42 32.53 21.47
CA GLU A 177 -4.13 31.96 21.12
C GLU A 177 -4.37 30.82 20.12
N PRO A 178 -4.24 31.10 18.82
CA PRO A 178 -4.56 30.13 17.78
C PRO A 178 -3.48 29.04 17.68
N VAL A 179 -3.90 27.79 17.58
CA VAL A 179 -3.05 26.61 17.35
C VAL A 179 -3.51 25.92 16.07
N PRO A 180 -2.65 25.56 15.09
CA PRO A 180 -1.20 25.75 15.05
C PRO A 180 -0.74 27.18 14.78
N GLY A 181 -1.66 28.09 14.45
CA GLY A 181 -1.32 29.48 14.18
C GLY A 181 -2.52 30.25 13.64
N PRO A 182 -2.34 31.54 13.31
CA PRO A 182 -3.44 32.39 12.84
C PRO A 182 -4.15 31.82 11.61
N PHE A 183 -5.46 32.01 11.51
CA PHE A 183 -6.30 31.48 10.42
C PHE A 183 -5.70 31.73 9.02
N ALA A 184 -5.29 32.97 8.73
CA ALA A 184 -4.71 33.35 7.45
C ALA A 184 -3.37 32.63 7.14
N THR A 185 -2.62 32.25 8.17
CA THR A 185 -1.35 31.51 8.01
C THR A 185 -1.63 30.06 7.62
N ILE A 186 -2.58 29.41 8.31
CA ILE A 186 -3.03 28.06 7.99
C ILE A 186 -3.57 28.03 6.56
N GLU A 187 -4.45 28.97 6.20
CA GLU A 187 -5.06 29.07 4.88
C GLU A 187 -4.02 29.20 3.76
N ARG A 188 -3.05 30.11 3.92
CA ARG A 188 -1.97 30.30 2.92
C ARG A 188 -1.13 29.04 2.77
N ARG A 189 -0.70 28.44 3.89
CA ARG A 189 0.09 27.20 3.87
C ARG A 189 -0.65 26.08 3.14
N GLN A 190 -1.93 25.89 3.44
CA GLN A 190 -2.74 24.86 2.79
C GLN A 190 -2.92 25.12 1.29
N ALA A 191 -3.12 26.38 0.88
CA ALA A 191 -3.17 26.73 -0.54
C ALA A 191 -1.85 26.39 -1.26
N THR A 192 -0.70 26.67 -0.65
CA THR A 192 0.61 26.31 -1.21
C THR A 192 0.79 24.79 -1.32
N ILE A 193 0.45 24.03 -0.28
CA ILE A 193 0.56 22.56 -0.30
C ILE A 193 -0.36 21.96 -1.37
N ALA A 194 -1.59 22.45 -1.48
CA ALA A 194 -2.55 21.97 -2.48
C ALA A 194 -2.07 22.24 -3.92
N GLN A 195 -1.37 23.35 -4.17
CA GLN A 195 -0.79 23.65 -5.49
C GLN A 195 0.36 22.72 -5.89
N LEU A 196 1.09 22.17 -4.91
CA LEU A 196 2.21 21.25 -5.16
C LEU A 196 1.75 19.80 -5.34
N ALA A 197 0.54 19.46 -4.94
CA ALA A 197 -0.01 18.11 -5.04
C ALA A 197 -0.56 17.85 -6.45
N ALA A 198 0.12 17.01 -7.22
CA ALA A 198 -0.25 16.68 -8.60
C ALA A 198 -1.06 15.38 -8.68
N GLY A 199 -0.70 14.38 -7.86
CA GLY A 199 -1.31 13.06 -7.87
C GLY A 199 -2.51 12.90 -6.93
N PRO A 200 -3.39 11.90 -7.14
CA PRO A 200 -4.51 11.60 -6.23
C PRO A 200 -4.07 11.34 -4.79
N ILE A 201 -2.95 10.63 -4.60
CA ILE A 201 -2.41 10.33 -3.27
C ILE A 201 -1.84 11.59 -2.62
N GLU A 202 -1.09 12.40 -3.37
CA GLU A 202 -0.55 13.68 -2.87
C GLU A 202 -1.67 14.63 -2.46
N ARG A 203 -2.73 14.73 -3.28
CA ARG A 203 -3.92 15.54 -2.98
C ARG A 203 -4.66 15.03 -1.76
N TYR A 204 -4.77 13.71 -1.61
CA TYR A 204 -5.32 13.11 -0.39
C TYR A 204 -4.51 13.54 0.84
N VAL A 205 -3.20 13.34 0.84
CA VAL A 205 -2.31 13.72 1.96
C VAL A 205 -2.41 15.21 2.27
N ALA A 206 -2.40 16.07 1.25
CA ALA A 206 -2.59 17.51 1.41
C ALA A 206 -3.93 17.84 2.10
N ALA A 207 -5.03 17.22 1.67
CA ALA A 207 -6.34 17.42 2.27
C ALA A 207 -6.44 16.88 3.71
N ARG A 208 -5.77 15.77 4.03
CA ARG A 208 -5.71 15.25 5.40
C ARG A 208 -4.90 16.16 6.31
N LEU A 209 -3.78 16.72 5.84
CA LEU A 209 -3.03 17.73 6.57
C LEU A 209 -3.87 18.99 6.84
N ALA A 210 -4.61 19.46 5.84
CA ALA A 210 -5.57 20.56 6.03
C ALA A 210 -6.60 20.21 7.11
N THR A 211 -7.16 19.00 7.06
CA THR A 211 -8.12 18.51 8.07
C THR A 211 -7.52 18.54 9.47
N LEU A 212 -6.30 18.04 9.65
CA LEU A 212 -5.59 18.03 10.94
C LEU A 212 -5.44 19.45 11.50
N GLU A 213 -4.97 20.39 10.68
CA GLU A 213 -4.72 21.77 11.12
C GLU A 213 -6.01 22.52 11.45
N TRP A 214 -7.06 22.38 10.63
CA TRP A 214 -8.35 23.02 10.90
C TRP A 214 -9.07 22.40 12.10
N LEU A 215 -9.01 21.07 12.25
CA LEU A 215 -9.54 20.40 13.43
C LEU A 215 -8.81 20.86 14.70
N ALA A 216 -7.48 21.03 14.65
CA ALA A 216 -6.70 21.53 15.78
C ALA A 216 -7.09 22.96 16.15
N PHE A 217 -7.25 23.82 15.15
CA PHE A 217 -7.71 25.20 15.33
C PHE A 217 -9.07 25.28 16.02
N VAL A 218 -10.05 24.52 15.52
CA VAL A 218 -11.40 24.46 16.11
C VAL A 218 -11.35 23.88 17.53
N THR A 219 -10.59 22.81 17.75
CA THR A 219 -10.49 22.16 19.07
C THR A 219 -9.82 23.06 20.10
N ALA A 220 -8.79 23.81 19.72
CA ALA A 220 -8.09 24.75 20.59
C ALA A 220 -8.95 25.97 21.00
N ASP A 221 -9.91 26.33 20.16
CA ASP A 221 -10.95 27.32 20.44
C ASP A 221 -12.02 26.77 21.39
N GLU A 222 -12.51 25.55 21.15
CA GLU A 222 -13.50 24.85 21.98
C GLU A 222 -12.97 24.51 23.38
N ALA A 223 -11.69 24.16 23.50
CA ALA A 223 -11.06 23.74 24.74
C ALA A 223 -9.69 24.42 24.95
N PRO A 224 -9.64 25.71 25.38
CA PRO A 224 -8.41 26.46 25.56
C PRO A 224 -7.37 25.78 26.46
N GLY A 225 -7.80 25.04 27.48
CA GLY A 225 -6.92 24.30 28.40
C GLY A 225 -6.14 23.15 27.74
N LEU A 226 -6.51 22.74 26.53
CA LEU A 226 -5.86 21.66 25.78
C LEU A 226 -4.83 22.16 24.76
N ARG A 227 -4.65 23.47 24.59
CA ARG A 227 -3.77 24.06 23.54
C ARG A 227 -2.36 23.51 23.52
N THR A 228 -1.69 23.46 24.68
CA THR A 228 -0.32 22.94 24.79
C THR A 228 -0.24 21.48 24.34
N ARG A 229 -1.25 20.67 24.69
CA ARG A 229 -1.31 19.26 24.30
C ARG A 229 -1.55 19.11 22.79
N ILE A 230 -2.46 19.92 22.23
CA ILE A 230 -2.73 19.94 20.79
C ILE A 230 -1.47 20.36 20.03
N GLY A 231 -0.74 21.38 20.50
CA GLY A 231 0.53 21.81 19.91
C GLY A 231 1.56 20.68 19.84
N ARG A 232 1.81 19.98 20.96
CA ARG A 232 2.72 18.82 20.99
C ARG A 232 2.30 17.73 20.01
N LEU A 233 1.02 17.40 19.94
CA LEU A 233 0.51 16.39 19.00
C LEU A 233 0.81 16.77 17.55
N LEU A 234 0.68 18.05 17.18
CA LEU A 234 1.02 18.53 15.84
C LEU A 234 2.52 18.52 15.57
N ASP A 235 3.34 18.83 16.57
CA ASP A 235 4.80 18.77 16.47
C ASP A 235 5.27 17.32 16.28
N ASP A 236 4.74 16.38 17.08
CA ASP A 236 5.02 14.95 16.97
C ASP A 236 4.61 14.42 15.59
N ALA A 237 3.39 14.72 15.14
CA ALA A 237 2.92 14.32 13.81
C ALA A 237 3.80 14.89 12.68
N THR A 238 4.31 16.11 12.85
CA THR A 238 5.24 16.72 11.89
C THR A 238 6.60 16.03 11.89
N ALA A 239 7.10 15.64 13.06
CA ALA A 239 8.35 14.90 13.21
C ALA A 239 8.25 13.50 12.58
N SER A 240 7.25 12.70 12.96
CA SER A 240 7.03 11.36 12.40
C SER A 240 6.90 11.39 10.88
N ARG A 241 6.13 12.35 10.33
CA ARG A 241 6.00 12.49 8.88
C ARG A 241 7.33 12.81 8.16
N ARG A 242 8.25 13.53 8.81
CA ARG A 242 9.57 13.87 8.23
C ARG A 242 10.52 12.68 8.20
N GLU A 243 10.40 11.77 9.16
CA GLU A 243 11.20 10.54 9.23
C GLU A 243 10.75 9.52 8.17
N THR A 244 9.50 9.61 7.77
CA THR A 244 8.89 8.70 6.80
C THR A 244 9.27 9.03 5.35
N THR A 245 9.83 8.05 4.65
CA THR A 245 10.25 8.20 3.24
C THR A 245 9.10 7.98 2.24
N HIS A 246 8.12 7.14 2.58
CA HIS A 246 7.04 6.76 1.66
C HIS A 246 5.77 7.58 1.88
N ILE A 247 5.13 8.04 0.81
CA ILE A 247 3.97 8.94 0.90
C ILE A 247 2.74 8.31 1.56
N LEU A 248 2.53 6.99 1.41
CA LEU A 248 1.41 6.30 2.07
C LEU A 248 1.62 6.23 3.59
N ASP A 249 2.84 6.03 4.02
CA ASP A 249 3.18 6.01 5.44
C ASP A 249 2.99 7.43 6.02
N GLN A 250 3.31 8.48 5.25
CA GLN A 250 3.00 9.86 5.63
C GLN A 250 1.49 10.09 5.76
N ALA A 251 0.68 9.51 4.86
CA ALA A 251 -0.78 9.58 4.93
C ALA A 251 -1.30 8.92 6.22
N PHE A 252 -0.77 7.72 6.53
CA PHE A 252 -1.12 6.97 7.74
C PHE A 252 -0.80 7.76 9.02
N GLU A 253 0.40 8.34 9.12
CA GLU A 253 0.79 9.14 10.29
C GLU A 253 -0.13 10.35 10.50
N VAL A 254 -0.56 11.00 9.42
CA VAL A 254 -1.51 12.12 9.48
C VAL A 254 -2.89 11.66 9.95
N ASP A 255 -3.38 10.53 9.45
CA ASP A 255 -4.66 9.97 9.89
C ASP A 255 -4.64 9.54 11.35
N LEU A 256 -3.53 8.96 11.81
CA LEU A 256 -3.33 8.62 13.20
C LEU A 256 -3.35 9.89 14.07
N ALA A 257 -2.68 10.96 13.66
CA ALA A 257 -2.73 12.24 14.35
C ALA A 257 -4.15 12.84 14.41
N ILE A 258 -4.92 12.75 13.32
CA ILE A 258 -6.33 13.19 13.29
C ILE A 258 -7.16 12.38 14.28
N ALA A 259 -7.00 11.05 14.31
CA ALA A 259 -7.71 10.19 15.25
C ALA A 259 -7.34 10.51 16.71
N ARG A 260 -6.06 10.71 17.01
CA ARG A 260 -5.58 11.14 18.34
C ARG A 260 -6.20 12.48 18.74
N LEU A 261 -6.25 13.44 17.83
CA LEU A 261 -6.84 14.75 18.08
C LEU A 261 -8.35 14.68 18.32
N TRP A 262 -9.07 13.82 17.60
CA TRP A 262 -10.47 13.53 17.88
C TRP A 262 -10.68 12.99 19.29
N LEU A 263 -9.83 12.04 19.73
CA LEU A 263 -9.88 11.49 21.09
C LEU A 263 -9.62 12.56 22.15
N VAL A 264 -8.67 13.48 21.91
CA VAL A 264 -8.43 14.64 22.77
C VAL A 264 -9.68 15.51 22.87
N ARG A 265 -10.31 15.81 21.73
CA ARG A 265 -11.50 16.67 21.67
C ARG A 265 -12.70 16.10 22.44
N ILE A 266 -12.93 14.80 22.37
CA ILE A 266 -14.04 14.15 23.10
C ILE A 266 -13.69 13.77 24.55
N GLY A 267 -12.51 14.18 25.05
CA GLY A 267 -12.09 13.94 26.42
C GLY A 267 -11.49 12.55 26.70
N LEU A 268 -11.30 11.71 25.67
CA LEU A 268 -10.72 10.37 25.79
C LEU A 268 -9.19 10.32 25.61
N GLY A 269 -8.53 11.44 25.34
CA GLY A 269 -7.10 11.47 25.06
C GLY A 269 -6.22 10.86 26.16
N ARG A 270 -6.59 10.98 27.45
CA ARG A 270 -5.77 10.41 28.55
C ARG A 270 -5.71 8.88 28.54
N ALA A 271 -6.80 8.22 28.15
CA ALA A 271 -6.84 6.76 28.08
C ALA A 271 -5.93 6.22 26.97
N LEU A 272 -5.82 6.98 25.86
CA LEU A 272 -4.95 6.62 24.75
C LEU A 272 -3.46 6.77 25.10
N ASP A 273 -3.08 7.85 25.78
CA ASP A 273 -1.69 8.04 26.20
C ASP A 273 -1.22 6.89 27.11
N ALA A 274 -2.10 6.42 28.00
CA ALA A 274 -1.82 5.27 28.86
C ALA A 274 -1.63 3.98 28.04
N ALA A 275 -2.53 3.70 27.10
CA ALA A 275 -2.44 2.51 26.23
C ALA A 275 -1.18 2.51 25.34
N LEU A 276 -0.77 3.67 24.83
CA LEU A 276 0.45 3.80 24.02
C LEU A 276 1.72 3.65 24.86
N ALA A 277 1.73 4.15 26.09
CA ALA A 277 2.85 3.97 27.01
C ALA A 277 3.05 2.49 27.40
N GLU A 278 1.96 1.72 27.49
CA GLU A 278 2.01 0.28 27.78
C GLU A 278 2.44 -0.56 26.56
N GLY A 279 2.08 -0.14 25.34
CA GLY A 279 2.40 -0.88 24.10
C GLY A 279 3.79 -0.62 23.52
N GLY A 280 4.43 0.52 23.81
CA GLY A 280 5.73 0.90 23.24
C GLY A 280 6.96 0.27 23.91
N GLY A 281 6.77 -0.64 24.87
CA GLY A 281 7.84 -1.30 25.63
C GLY A 281 8.16 -2.74 25.21
N SER A 282 7.62 -3.22 24.08
CA SER A 282 7.90 -4.55 23.49
C SER A 282 8.58 -4.42 22.14
#